data_AF-A0A1P8YN45-F1
#
_entry.id   AF-A0A1P8YN45-F1
#
_cell.length_a   1.000
_cell.length_b   1.000
_cell.length_c   1.000
_cell.angle_alpha   90.00
_cell.angle_beta   90.00
_cell.angle_gamma   90.00
#
_symmetry.space_group_name_H-M   'P 1'
#
loop_
_entity.id
_entity.type
_entity.pdbx_description
1 polymer ?
#
loop_
_entity_poly.entity_id
_entity_poly.type
_entity_poly.pdbx_seq_one_letter_code
_entity_poly.pdbx_strand_id
1 'polypeptide(L)'
;MIEDGVLAIHLTESTVWGCHAGAYFDCPAAVYADSFGLRFGDRAFAAGIADPESFEPYPIRYVDDEYLSLGDRVFPMDEVLAGVLGHLVAGLGVRTAPDLVVLTHPAHWGRGRRRALVKAGRGIGKGVLLISVPEALARWSPEPMPTGSAVLEVGFLETTASVPGADSDDCVHRAELGSSDLRDNPDVAGEFAAAMRELCPERPPRILVTGELPGTAGLSIVDAIEAGWDLPVVARVVPGSAAAAGALARGLDVVAQAPAAPETIAPVVRRSRWDTVGRWGPLVAAGVLVVAAITAVIVVAGDGDPRGSAEPETELQAQSSARAGRVSVTVPLGWRERVDRGDAARVELVPEKGAVARILVVAQELTPGADLEAVAHTLRRRAEMRQETFTALERGTVDGRPGLLYRESPDPDTEVRWSVFVEDGLQVSVGCQISPDRWLDLADPCEQAVRSTVIAGR
;
A
#
# COMPACT_ATOMS: atom_id res chain seq x y z
N MET A 1 3.12 19.20 17.06
CA MET A 1 2.41 19.12 18.37
C MET A 1 1.00 18.57 18.21
N ILE A 2 0.11 19.13 17.35
CA ILE A 2 -1.24 18.57 17.13
C ILE A 2 -1.21 17.37 16.17
N GLU A 3 -0.43 17.44 15.10
CA GLU A 3 -0.31 16.36 14.11
C GLU A 3 0.33 15.08 14.66
N ASP A 4 1.14 15.20 15.72
CA ASP A 4 1.78 14.07 16.39
C ASP A 4 0.80 13.26 17.27
N GLY A 5 -0.41 13.78 17.50
CA GLY A 5 -1.42 13.15 18.35
C GLY A 5 -2.45 12.30 17.58
N VAL A 6 -2.51 12.41 16.26
CA VAL A 6 -3.52 11.74 15.42
C VAL A 6 -2.86 10.69 14.54
N LEU A 7 -3.43 9.49 14.52
CA LEU A 7 -3.10 8.43 13.57
C LEU A 7 -4.34 8.12 12.75
N ALA A 8 -4.27 8.26 11.43
CA ALA A 8 -5.33 7.86 10.53
C ALA A 8 -4.97 6.55 9.84
N ILE A 9 -5.93 5.62 9.77
CA ILE A 9 -5.78 4.35 9.09
C ILE A 9 -6.95 4.14 8.14
N HIS A 10 -6.64 3.93 6.87
CA HIS A 10 -7.59 3.45 5.88
C HIS A 10 -7.42 1.94 5.67
N LEU A 11 -8.54 1.22 5.60
CA LEU A 11 -8.59 -0.23 5.45
C LEU A 11 -9.40 -0.57 4.20
N THR A 12 -8.80 -1.27 3.25
CA THR A 12 -9.52 -2.05 2.25
C THR A 12 -9.38 -3.53 2.59
N GLU A 13 -9.97 -4.40 1.76
CA GLU A 13 -9.83 -5.84 1.92
C GLU A 13 -8.37 -6.30 1.76
N SER A 14 -7.62 -5.69 0.83
CA SER A 14 -6.28 -6.11 0.41
C SER A 14 -5.14 -5.32 1.05
N THR A 15 -5.38 -4.08 1.44
CA THR A 15 -4.33 -3.12 1.76
C THR A 15 -4.74 -2.25 2.94
N VAL A 16 -3.75 -1.84 3.73
CA VAL A 16 -3.92 -0.89 4.82
C VAL A 16 -3.00 0.30 4.59
N TRP A 17 -3.53 1.51 4.76
CA TRP A 17 -2.78 2.76 4.64
C TRP A 17 -2.81 3.47 5.98
N GLY A 18 -1.68 4.05 6.36
CA GLY A 18 -1.51 4.80 7.59
C GLY A 18 -0.94 6.18 7.32
N CYS A 19 -1.42 7.18 8.07
CA CYS A 19 -0.84 8.51 8.10
C CYS A 19 -0.71 9.02 9.54
N HIS A 20 0.48 9.50 9.89
CA HIS A 20 0.80 10.01 11.23
C HIS A 20 1.96 10.99 11.17
N ALA A 21 1.82 12.19 11.76
CA ALA A 21 2.89 13.19 11.84
C ALA A 21 3.60 13.47 10.47
N GLY A 22 2.82 13.52 9.39
CA GLY A 22 3.33 13.71 8.02
C GLY A 22 4.02 12.48 7.39
N ALA A 23 4.21 11.40 8.15
CA ALA A 23 4.64 10.11 7.61
C ALA A 23 3.44 9.34 7.02
N TYR A 24 3.71 8.65 5.91
CA TYR A 24 2.77 7.78 5.21
C TYR A 24 3.41 6.40 5.08
N PHE A 25 2.59 5.37 5.26
CA PHE A 25 2.99 3.99 5.06
C PHE A 25 1.79 3.19 4.62
N ASP A 26 1.98 2.25 3.71
CA ASP A 26 0.98 1.29 3.33
C ASP A 26 1.60 -0.09 3.16
N CYS A 27 0.79 -1.11 3.36
CA CYS A 27 1.19 -2.49 3.19
C CYS A 27 -0.04 -3.37 2.92
N PRO A 28 0.15 -4.60 2.37
CA PRO A 28 -0.92 -5.57 2.29
C PRO A 28 -1.55 -5.82 3.66
N ALA A 29 -2.88 -5.97 3.70
CA ALA A 29 -3.62 -6.42 4.88
C ALA A 29 -3.35 -7.89 5.20
N ALA A 30 -2.73 -8.61 4.27
CA ALA A 30 -2.55 -10.05 4.25
C ALA A 30 -1.90 -10.63 5.53
N VAL A 31 -2.33 -11.84 5.88
CA VAL A 31 -1.86 -12.60 7.03
C VAL A 31 -1.42 -14.00 6.62
N TYR A 32 -0.30 -14.45 7.19
CA TYR A 32 0.26 -15.78 6.95
C TYR A 32 0.63 -16.44 8.27
N ALA A 33 0.29 -17.71 8.44
CA ALA A 33 0.68 -18.50 9.60
C ALA A 33 1.94 -19.32 9.31
N ASP A 34 3.04 -19.04 10.02
CA ASP A 34 4.23 -19.88 10.03
C ASP A 34 4.34 -20.69 11.33
N SER A 35 5.36 -21.54 11.45
CA SER A 35 5.61 -22.37 12.64
C SER A 35 5.83 -21.57 13.94
N PHE A 36 6.08 -20.26 13.84
CA PHE A 36 6.33 -19.36 14.97
C PHE A 36 5.17 -18.41 15.27
N GLY A 37 4.13 -18.35 14.44
CA GLY A 37 2.94 -17.51 14.66
C GLY A 37 2.44 -16.81 13.40
N LEU A 38 1.77 -15.67 13.60
CA LEU A 38 1.27 -14.86 12.49
C LEU A 38 2.34 -13.90 11.95
N ARG A 39 2.37 -13.78 10.63
CA ARG A 39 3.09 -12.77 9.86
C ARG A 39 2.09 -11.86 9.17
N PHE A 40 2.49 -10.63 8.90
CA PHE A 40 1.64 -9.59 8.32
C PHE A 40 2.41 -8.80 7.24
N GLY A 41 1.67 -8.08 6.40
CA GLY A 41 2.24 -7.20 5.37
C GLY A 41 2.95 -7.96 4.24
N ASP A 42 3.94 -7.33 3.63
CA ASP A 42 4.64 -7.87 2.45
C ASP A 42 5.25 -9.25 2.69
N ARG A 43 5.72 -9.51 3.91
CA ARG A 43 6.31 -10.81 4.27
C ARG A 43 5.25 -11.91 4.32
N ALA A 44 4.06 -11.60 4.81
CA ALA A 44 2.95 -12.55 4.79
C ALA A 44 2.51 -12.82 3.36
N PHE A 45 2.34 -11.77 2.57
CA PHE A 45 1.94 -11.86 1.17
C PHE A 45 2.92 -12.72 0.36
N ALA A 46 4.22 -12.43 0.46
CA ALA A 46 5.25 -13.17 -0.27
C ALA A 46 5.34 -14.65 0.16
N ALA A 47 5.19 -14.95 1.45
CA ALA A 47 5.21 -16.34 1.94
C ALA A 47 3.95 -17.10 1.50
N GLY A 48 2.79 -16.45 1.58
CA GLY A 48 1.50 -17.04 1.29
C GLY A 48 1.31 -17.51 -0.16
N ILE A 49 2.00 -16.88 -1.12
CA ILE A 49 1.99 -17.33 -2.52
C ILE A 49 2.48 -18.79 -2.64
N ALA A 50 3.45 -19.19 -1.82
CA ALA A 50 4.02 -20.54 -1.84
C ALA A 50 3.25 -21.54 -0.97
N ASP A 51 2.41 -21.07 -0.05
CA ASP A 51 1.64 -21.89 0.89
C ASP A 51 0.23 -21.28 1.10
N PRO A 52 -0.68 -21.46 0.12
CA PRO A 52 -1.99 -20.80 0.14
C PRO A 52 -2.92 -21.30 1.25
N GLU A 53 -2.70 -22.50 1.79
CA GLU A 53 -3.55 -23.05 2.85
C GLU A 53 -3.38 -22.27 4.16
N SER A 54 -2.15 -21.82 4.45
CA SER A 54 -1.80 -21.06 5.66
C SER A 54 -1.89 -19.54 5.47
N PHE A 55 -2.54 -19.07 4.39
CA PHE A 55 -2.52 -17.68 3.94
C PHE A 55 -3.94 -17.13 3.73
N GLU A 56 -4.17 -15.91 4.22
CA GLU A 56 -5.37 -15.14 3.89
C GLU A 56 -4.95 -13.75 3.37
N PRO A 57 -5.12 -13.46 2.06
CA PRO A 57 -4.80 -12.16 1.49
C PRO A 57 -5.76 -11.04 1.90
N TYR A 58 -6.99 -11.38 2.30
CA TYR A 58 -8.08 -10.43 2.56
C TYR A 58 -8.72 -10.58 3.96
N PRO A 59 -7.95 -10.54 5.06
CA PRO A 59 -8.47 -10.88 6.39
C PRO A 59 -9.54 -9.90 6.90
N ILE A 60 -9.58 -8.67 6.38
CA ILE A 60 -10.57 -7.65 6.76
C ILE A 60 -12.01 -8.06 6.40
N ARG A 61 -12.18 -8.99 5.45
CA ARG A 61 -13.50 -9.53 5.08
C ARG A 61 -14.17 -10.32 6.20
N TYR A 62 -13.38 -10.84 7.12
CA TYR A 62 -13.79 -11.68 8.26
C TYR A 62 -13.75 -10.91 9.58
N VAL A 63 -13.73 -9.57 9.56
CA VAL A 63 -13.54 -8.73 10.76
C VAL A 63 -14.55 -8.98 11.89
N ASP A 64 -15.74 -9.48 11.56
CA ASP A 64 -16.80 -9.84 12.51
C ASP A 64 -16.91 -11.33 12.84
N ASP A 65 -16.03 -12.16 12.27
CA ASP A 65 -15.88 -13.55 12.67
C ASP A 65 -15.14 -13.65 14.00
N GLU A 66 -15.36 -14.75 14.73
CA GLU A 66 -14.67 -15.00 15.99
C GLU A 66 -13.23 -15.50 15.76
N TYR A 67 -13.02 -16.28 14.71
CA TYR A 67 -11.75 -16.92 14.38
C TYR A 67 -11.47 -16.93 12.88
N LEU A 68 -10.19 -16.91 12.52
CA LEU A 68 -9.69 -17.15 11.17
C LEU A 68 -8.90 -18.46 11.13
N SER A 69 -9.23 -19.34 10.19
CA SER A 69 -8.49 -20.58 9.94
C SER A 69 -7.37 -20.34 8.94
N LEU A 70 -6.16 -20.76 9.28
CA LEU A 70 -4.98 -20.72 8.40
C LEU A 70 -4.27 -22.07 8.51
N GLY A 71 -4.35 -22.86 7.44
CA GLY A 71 -3.86 -24.24 7.38
C GLY A 71 -4.61 -25.14 8.35
N ASP A 72 -3.88 -25.85 9.20
CA ASP A 72 -4.42 -26.70 10.26
C ASP A 72 -4.66 -25.95 11.58
N ARG A 73 -4.52 -24.62 11.59
CA ARG A 73 -4.59 -23.78 12.79
C ARG A 73 -5.72 -22.77 12.73
N VAL A 74 -6.17 -22.36 13.91
CA VAL A 74 -7.25 -21.40 14.11
C VAL A 74 -6.74 -20.28 15.01
N PHE A 75 -6.96 -19.04 14.59
CA PHE A 75 -6.50 -17.83 15.27
C PHE A 75 -7.68 -16.93 15.66
N PRO A 76 -7.69 -16.34 16.86
CA PRO A 76 -8.69 -15.33 17.20
C PRO A 76 -8.63 -14.15 16.23
N MET A 77 -9.78 -13.73 15.70
CA MET A 77 -9.81 -12.67 14.70
C MET A 77 -9.36 -11.31 15.27
N ASP A 78 -9.49 -11.10 16.59
CA ASP A 78 -8.98 -9.91 17.25
C ASP A 78 -7.45 -9.88 17.33
N GLU A 79 -6.78 -11.04 17.43
CA GLU A 79 -5.32 -11.16 17.32
C GLU A 79 -4.85 -10.86 15.89
N VAL A 80 -5.56 -11.40 14.88
CA VAL A 80 -5.28 -11.13 13.46
C VAL A 80 -5.39 -9.63 13.18
N LEU A 81 -6.51 -9.01 13.58
CA LEU A 81 -6.76 -7.60 13.33
C LEU A 81 -5.78 -6.69 14.10
N ALA A 82 -5.44 -7.03 15.34
CA ALA A 82 -4.42 -6.33 16.11
C ALA A 82 -3.03 -6.45 15.46
N GLY A 83 -2.71 -7.60 14.90
CA GLY A 83 -1.44 -7.83 14.19
C GLY A 83 -1.34 -7.04 12.89
N VAL A 84 -2.40 -7.00 12.08
CA VAL A 84 -2.46 -6.18 10.85
C VAL A 84 -2.25 -4.70 11.18
N LEU A 85 -3.01 -4.15 12.12
CA LEU A 85 -2.88 -2.75 12.50
C LEU A 85 -1.53 -2.47 13.20
N GLY A 86 -1.05 -3.40 14.02
CA GLY A 86 0.25 -3.30 14.70
C GLY A 86 1.42 -3.26 13.71
N HIS A 87 1.34 -4.05 12.63
CA HIS A 87 2.33 -4.04 11.56
C HIS A 87 2.39 -2.67 10.86
N LEU A 88 1.22 -2.10 10.52
CA LEU A 88 1.12 -0.76 9.94
C LEU A 88 1.71 0.31 10.88
N VAL A 89 1.33 0.29 12.16
CA VAL A 89 1.81 1.23 13.19
C VAL A 89 3.33 1.15 13.36
N ALA A 90 3.89 -0.06 13.32
CA ALA A 90 5.33 -0.27 13.37
C ALA A 90 6.03 0.27 12.10
N GLY A 91 5.44 0.06 10.92
CA GLY A 91 5.94 0.58 9.65
C GLY A 91 5.96 2.12 9.59
N LEU A 92 4.97 2.77 10.20
CA LEU A 92 4.93 4.22 10.40
C LEU A 92 5.95 4.73 11.44
N GLY A 93 6.58 3.85 12.21
CA GLY A 93 7.52 4.23 13.26
C GLY A 93 6.87 4.94 14.45
N VAL A 94 5.56 4.73 14.69
CA VAL A 94 4.84 5.32 15.83
C VAL A 94 5.38 4.72 17.13
N ARG A 95 6.02 5.55 17.96
CA ARG A 95 6.67 5.11 19.21
C ARG A 95 5.84 5.31 20.46
N THR A 96 4.88 6.23 20.39
CA THR A 96 4.00 6.61 21.50
C THR A 96 2.56 6.45 21.07
N ALA A 97 1.71 5.94 21.96
CA ALA A 97 0.29 5.77 21.69
C ALA A 97 -0.34 7.12 21.27
N PRO A 98 -0.93 7.21 20.06
CA PRO A 98 -1.62 8.42 19.60
C PRO A 98 -2.76 8.78 20.54
N ASP A 99 -3.07 10.08 20.65
CA ASP A 99 -4.23 10.55 21.40
C ASP A 99 -5.54 10.11 20.73
N LEU A 100 -5.55 10.08 19.39
CA LEU A 100 -6.69 9.66 18.60
C LEU A 100 -6.26 8.78 17.41
N VAL A 101 -6.90 7.62 17.28
CA VAL A 101 -6.84 6.79 16.08
C VAL A 101 -8.13 6.97 15.30
N VAL A 102 -8.03 7.37 14.04
CA VAL A 102 -9.17 7.47 13.12
C VAL A 102 -9.13 6.29 12.15
N LEU A 103 -10.14 5.43 12.17
CA LEU A 103 -10.23 4.27 11.31
C LEU A 103 -11.35 4.47 10.28
N THR A 104 -11.05 4.28 9.01
CA THR A 104 -12.10 4.24 7.99
C THR A 104 -12.85 2.91 8.03
N HIS A 105 -14.12 2.88 7.61
CA HIS A 105 -14.84 1.64 7.30
C HIS A 105 -15.69 1.78 6.04
N PRO A 106 -15.99 0.69 5.31
CA PRO A 106 -16.93 0.72 4.20
C PRO A 106 -18.32 1.23 4.60
N ALA A 107 -19.00 1.93 3.70
CA ALA A 107 -20.30 2.54 4.03
C ALA A 107 -21.35 1.52 4.49
N HIS A 108 -21.37 0.33 3.88
CA HIS A 108 -22.34 -0.73 4.19
C HIS A 108 -22.09 -1.45 5.53
N TRP A 109 -20.97 -1.18 6.23
CA TRP A 109 -20.62 -1.93 7.44
C TRP A 109 -21.60 -1.71 8.59
N GLY A 110 -22.23 -2.81 9.01
CA GLY A 110 -23.11 -2.86 10.18
C GLY A 110 -22.39 -2.62 11.51
N ARG A 111 -23.17 -2.58 12.60
CA ARG A 111 -22.65 -2.30 13.96
C ARG A 111 -21.64 -3.34 14.46
N GLY A 112 -21.75 -4.59 14.02
CA GLY A 112 -20.85 -5.69 14.42
C GLY A 112 -19.41 -5.43 14.00
N ARG A 113 -19.18 -5.35 12.68
CA ARG A 113 -17.90 -5.01 12.05
C ARG A 113 -17.28 -3.72 12.61
N ARG A 114 -18.09 -2.67 12.73
CA ARG A 114 -17.66 -1.39 13.33
C ARG A 114 -17.18 -1.54 14.78
N ARG A 115 -17.84 -2.36 15.61
CA ARG A 115 -17.40 -2.62 16.99
C ARG A 115 -16.09 -3.40 17.05
N ALA A 116 -15.92 -4.39 16.17
CA ALA A 116 -14.66 -5.15 16.08
C ALA A 116 -13.49 -4.22 15.74
N LEU A 117 -13.70 -3.32 14.77
CA LEU A 117 -12.70 -2.33 14.38
C LEU A 117 -12.37 -1.35 15.52
N VAL A 118 -13.38 -0.86 16.25
CA VAL A 118 -13.16 -0.02 17.45
C VAL A 118 -12.36 -0.77 18.53
N LYS A 119 -12.65 -2.06 18.74
CA LYS A 119 -11.92 -2.89 19.71
C LYS A 119 -10.43 -2.97 19.35
N ALA A 120 -10.11 -3.20 18.08
CA ALA A 120 -8.71 -3.25 17.63
C ALA A 120 -8.02 -1.88 17.73
N GLY A 121 -8.69 -0.79 17.35
CA GLY A 121 -8.14 0.56 17.47
C GLY A 121 -7.77 0.98 18.90
N ARG A 122 -8.49 0.48 19.91
CA ARG A 122 -8.20 0.74 21.33
C ARG A 122 -6.88 0.12 21.80
N GLY A 123 -6.36 -0.86 21.07
CA GLY A 123 -5.02 -1.41 21.30
C GLY A 123 -3.88 -0.49 20.85
N ILE A 124 -4.18 0.57 20.09
CA ILE A 124 -3.19 1.42 19.42
C ILE A 124 -3.10 2.80 20.07
N GLY A 125 -4.25 3.45 20.32
CA GLY A 125 -4.30 4.82 20.85
C GLY A 125 -5.33 5.01 21.95
N LYS A 126 -5.34 6.23 22.52
CA LYS A 126 -6.15 6.58 23.70
C LYS A 126 -7.63 6.78 23.36
N GLY A 127 -7.91 7.31 22.17
CA GLY A 127 -9.23 7.47 21.60
C GLY A 127 -9.34 6.78 20.24
N VAL A 128 -10.54 6.35 19.88
CA VAL A 128 -10.84 5.79 18.56
C VAL A 128 -12.04 6.51 17.97
N LEU A 129 -11.89 6.97 16.74
CA LEU A 129 -12.94 7.53 15.91
C LEU A 129 -13.12 6.66 14.68
N LEU A 130 -14.36 6.37 14.33
CA LEU A 130 -14.71 5.79 13.05
C LEU A 130 -15.18 6.86 12.08
N ILE A 131 -14.83 6.71 10.81
CA ILE A 131 -15.33 7.51 9.70
C ILE A 131 -15.66 6.56 8.54
N SER A 132 -16.74 6.79 7.80
CA SER A 132 -17.00 6.00 6.59
C SER A 132 -16.05 6.43 5.47
N VAL A 133 -15.70 5.53 4.55
CA VAL A 133 -14.91 5.88 3.35
C VAL A 133 -15.48 7.07 2.57
N PRO A 134 -16.79 7.16 2.26
CA PRO A 134 -17.35 8.34 1.58
C PRO A 134 -17.13 9.65 2.35
N GLU A 135 -17.31 9.64 3.68
CA GLU A 135 -17.08 10.82 4.51
C GLU A 135 -15.58 11.20 4.58
N ALA A 136 -14.69 10.21 4.57
CA ALA A 136 -13.26 10.46 4.50
C ALA A 136 -12.88 11.11 3.16
N LEU A 137 -13.36 10.56 2.04
CA LEU A 137 -13.07 11.12 0.71
C LEU A 137 -13.64 12.52 0.49
N ALA A 138 -14.80 12.83 1.08
CA ALA A 138 -15.36 14.18 1.05
C ALA A 138 -14.44 15.24 1.71
N ARG A 139 -13.52 14.81 2.58
CA ARG A 139 -12.57 15.66 3.34
C ARG A 139 -11.16 15.66 2.78
N TRP A 140 -10.86 14.81 1.80
CA TRP A 140 -9.50 14.65 1.29
C TRP A 140 -8.99 15.86 0.50
N SER A 141 -9.87 16.48 -0.29
CA SER A 141 -9.51 17.55 -1.22
C SER A 141 -9.59 18.94 -0.57
N PRO A 142 -8.68 19.87 -0.91
CA PRO A 142 -8.79 21.27 -0.48
C PRO A 142 -10.03 21.96 -1.06
N GLU A 143 -10.48 21.53 -2.24
CA GLU A 143 -11.77 21.94 -2.78
C GLU A 143 -12.89 21.13 -2.13
N PRO A 144 -13.96 21.79 -1.63
CA PRO A 144 -15.12 21.09 -1.10
C PRO A 144 -15.73 20.17 -2.16
N MET A 145 -16.02 18.94 -1.76
CA MET A 145 -16.75 18.03 -2.63
C MET A 145 -18.17 18.58 -2.88
N PRO A 146 -18.61 18.72 -4.15
CA PRO A 146 -19.94 19.23 -4.45
C PRO A 146 -21.04 18.40 -3.78
N THR A 147 -22.08 19.07 -3.26
CA THR A 147 -23.26 18.39 -2.71
C THR A 147 -23.90 17.48 -3.77
N GLY A 148 -24.24 16.25 -3.38
CA GLY A 148 -24.78 15.23 -4.28
C GLY A 148 -23.72 14.39 -5.01
N SER A 149 -22.43 14.64 -4.76
CA SER A 149 -21.37 13.73 -5.23
C SER A 149 -21.49 12.36 -4.55
N ALA A 150 -21.08 11.31 -5.25
CA ALA A 150 -21.19 9.93 -4.77
C ALA A 150 -19.84 9.20 -4.81
N VAL A 151 -19.74 8.11 -4.08
CA VAL A 151 -18.54 7.29 -3.94
C VAL A 151 -18.90 5.84 -4.26
N LEU A 152 -18.06 5.20 -5.07
CA LEU A 152 -18.12 3.78 -5.37
C LEU A 152 -16.90 3.11 -4.73
N GLU A 153 -17.14 2.31 -3.71
CA GLU A 153 -16.15 1.48 -3.02
C GLU A 153 -16.16 0.09 -3.66
N VAL A 154 -15.07 -0.30 -4.31
CA VAL A 154 -14.93 -1.57 -5.02
C VAL A 154 -14.01 -2.48 -4.22
N GLY A 155 -14.52 -3.60 -3.73
CA GLY A 155 -13.75 -4.68 -3.11
C GLY A 155 -13.34 -5.74 -4.13
N PHE A 156 -12.80 -6.85 -3.64
CA PHE A 156 -12.45 -7.99 -4.50
C PHE A 156 -13.71 -8.68 -5.02
N LEU A 157 -14.69 -8.96 -4.15
CA LEU A 157 -15.96 -9.64 -4.51
C LEU A 157 -17.23 -8.79 -4.29
N GLU A 158 -17.10 -7.63 -3.67
CA GLU A 158 -18.24 -6.79 -3.30
C GLU A 158 -18.03 -5.34 -3.69
N THR A 159 -19.13 -4.60 -3.84
CA THR A 159 -19.11 -3.20 -4.21
C THR A 159 -20.18 -2.45 -3.44
N THR A 160 -19.88 -1.22 -3.04
CA THR A 160 -20.81 -0.34 -2.34
C THR A 160 -20.81 1.05 -2.97
N ALA A 161 -21.96 1.49 -3.43
CA ALA A 161 -22.19 2.86 -3.85
C ALA A 161 -22.85 3.64 -2.70
N SER A 162 -22.31 4.81 -2.35
CA SER A 162 -22.83 5.63 -1.25
C SER A 162 -22.63 7.13 -1.50
N VAL A 163 -23.36 7.96 -0.74
CA VAL A 163 -23.19 9.42 -0.74
C VAL A 163 -22.57 9.85 0.60
N PRO A 164 -21.61 10.78 0.63
CA PRO A 164 -21.06 11.28 1.89
C PRO A 164 -22.13 11.93 2.77
N GLY A 165 -22.04 11.66 4.08
CA GLY A 165 -23.05 12.08 5.06
C GLY A 165 -24.32 11.21 5.11
N ALA A 166 -24.46 10.21 4.24
CA ALA A 166 -25.55 9.22 4.33
C ALA A 166 -25.32 8.23 5.48
N ASP A 167 -26.41 7.72 6.06
CA ASP A 167 -26.33 6.63 7.04
C ASP A 167 -25.90 5.33 6.36
N SER A 168 -25.37 4.36 7.13
CA SER A 168 -24.89 3.08 6.59
C SER A 168 -25.97 2.27 5.85
N ASP A 169 -27.24 2.54 6.17
CA ASP A 169 -28.40 1.86 5.60
C ASP A 169 -28.86 2.52 4.28
N ASP A 170 -28.33 3.71 3.97
CA ASP A 170 -28.62 4.50 2.76
C ASP A 170 -27.52 4.34 1.70
N CYS A 171 -27.11 3.09 1.44
CA CYS A 171 -26.16 2.75 0.38
C CYS A 171 -26.70 1.63 -0.53
N VAL A 172 -26.17 1.56 -1.74
CA VAL A 172 -26.43 0.45 -2.67
C VAL A 172 -25.26 -0.51 -2.57
N HIS A 173 -25.50 -1.66 -1.94
CA HIS A 173 -24.49 -2.71 -1.77
C HIS A 173 -24.77 -3.89 -2.70
N ARG A 174 -23.71 -4.41 -3.32
CA ARG A 174 -23.70 -5.61 -4.17
C ARG A 174 -22.65 -6.57 -3.63
N ALA A 175 -23.10 -7.65 -2.99
CA ALA A 175 -22.22 -8.65 -2.38
C ALA A 175 -21.59 -9.64 -3.38
N GLU A 176 -22.07 -9.63 -4.63
CA GLU A 176 -21.66 -10.54 -5.72
C GLU A 176 -21.12 -9.77 -6.93
N LEU A 177 -20.65 -8.53 -6.70
CA LEU A 177 -20.04 -7.69 -7.74
C LEU A 177 -18.81 -7.02 -7.16
N GLY A 178 -17.63 -7.41 -7.62
CA GLY A 178 -16.35 -6.85 -7.22
C GLY A 178 -15.36 -6.77 -8.37
N SER A 179 -14.14 -6.33 -8.07
CA SER A 179 -13.09 -6.19 -9.08
C SER A 179 -12.65 -7.51 -9.72
N SER A 180 -12.87 -8.66 -9.05
CA SER A 180 -12.60 -9.97 -9.65
C SER A 180 -13.48 -10.25 -10.87
N ASP A 181 -14.73 -9.78 -10.87
CA ASP A 181 -15.67 -10.08 -11.96
C ASP A 181 -15.23 -9.43 -13.28
N LEU A 182 -14.54 -8.29 -13.20
CA LEU A 182 -13.97 -7.61 -14.38
C LEU A 182 -12.82 -8.39 -15.01
N ARG A 183 -12.11 -9.21 -14.22
CA ARG A 183 -11.06 -10.10 -14.75
C ARG A 183 -11.65 -11.21 -15.59
N ASP A 184 -12.78 -11.75 -15.16
CA ASP A 184 -13.44 -12.88 -15.81
C ASP A 184 -14.36 -12.43 -16.96
N ASN A 185 -15.00 -11.27 -16.82
CA ASN A 185 -15.90 -10.69 -17.80
C ASN A 185 -15.84 -9.14 -17.83
N PRO A 186 -15.13 -8.54 -18.80
CA PRO A 186 -15.04 -7.08 -18.92
C PRO A 186 -16.38 -6.36 -19.09
N ASP A 187 -17.40 -7.04 -19.63
CA ASP A 187 -18.73 -6.45 -19.88
C ASP A 187 -19.50 -6.18 -18.58
N VAL A 188 -19.08 -6.77 -17.46
CA VAL A 188 -19.69 -6.54 -16.13
C VAL A 188 -19.49 -5.11 -15.62
N ALA A 189 -18.62 -4.32 -16.26
CA ALA A 189 -18.41 -2.90 -15.93
C ALA A 189 -19.73 -2.09 -15.90
N GLY A 190 -20.70 -2.43 -16.75
CA GLY A 190 -22.02 -1.80 -16.78
C GLY A 190 -22.85 -2.00 -15.50
N GLU A 191 -22.57 -3.04 -14.71
CA GLU A 191 -23.27 -3.31 -13.45
C GLU A 191 -22.85 -2.32 -12.35
N PHE A 192 -21.60 -1.87 -12.34
CA PHE A 192 -21.14 -0.81 -11.45
C PHE A 192 -21.86 0.51 -11.74
N ALA A 193 -22.03 0.84 -13.02
CA ALA A 193 -22.81 2.00 -13.44
C ALA A 193 -24.30 1.85 -13.05
N ALA A 194 -24.86 0.64 -13.14
CA ALA A 194 -26.22 0.37 -12.70
C ALA A 194 -26.39 0.57 -11.18
N ALA A 195 -25.43 0.13 -10.36
CA ALA A 195 -25.43 0.37 -8.92
C ALA A 195 -25.39 1.88 -8.60
N MET A 196 -24.57 2.64 -9.32
CA MET A 196 -24.52 4.11 -9.16
C MET A 196 -25.83 4.80 -9.58
N ARG A 197 -26.50 4.34 -10.63
CA ARG A 197 -27.81 4.87 -11.06
C ARG A 197 -28.94 4.54 -10.10
N GLU A 198 -28.86 3.37 -9.44
CA GLU A 198 -29.81 3.03 -8.38
C GLU A 198 -29.66 3.96 -7.18
N LEU A 199 -28.42 4.24 -6.78
CA LEU A 199 -28.13 5.17 -5.69
C LEU A 199 -28.55 6.61 -6.04
N CYS A 200 -28.13 7.08 -7.21
CA CYS A 200 -28.36 8.43 -7.69
C CYS A 200 -29.10 8.36 -9.04
N PRO A 201 -30.44 8.28 -9.03
CA PRO A 201 -31.23 8.33 -10.26
C PRO A 201 -31.01 9.63 -11.02
N GLU A 202 -30.80 10.72 -10.28
CA GLU A 202 -30.34 11.99 -10.82
C GLU A 202 -28.82 11.99 -11.00
N ARG A 203 -28.35 12.69 -12.03
CA ARG A 203 -26.92 12.77 -12.39
C ARG A 203 -26.10 13.39 -11.24
N PRO A 204 -25.14 12.67 -10.62
CA PRO A 204 -24.28 13.25 -9.62
C PRO A 204 -23.25 14.22 -10.27
N PRO A 205 -22.86 15.31 -9.61
CA PRO A 205 -21.87 16.25 -10.12
C PRO A 205 -20.45 15.63 -10.19
N ARG A 206 -20.18 14.63 -9.34
CA ARG A 206 -18.89 13.93 -9.28
C ARG A 206 -19.09 12.53 -8.71
N ILE A 207 -18.36 11.56 -9.24
CA ILE A 207 -18.26 10.20 -8.69
C ILE A 207 -16.79 9.90 -8.39
N LEU A 208 -16.49 9.44 -7.18
CA LEU A 208 -15.17 8.94 -6.80
C LEU A 208 -15.20 7.42 -6.73
N VAL A 209 -14.27 6.75 -7.39
CA VAL A 209 -14.13 5.29 -7.38
C VAL A 209 -12.89 4.93 -6.56
N THR A 210 -12.99 4.03 -5.59
CA THR A 210 -11.85 3.64 -4.74
C THR A 210 -11.92 2.17 -4.36
N GLY A 211 -10.85 1.65 -3.73
CA GLY A 211 -10.76 0.27 -3.27
C GLY A 211 -9.78 -0.58 -4.06
N GLU A 212 -10.10 -1.86 -4.23
CA GLU A 212 -9.30 -2.86 -4.94
C GLU A 212 -9.51 -2.74 -6.46
N LEU A 213 -8.55 -2.15 -7.15
CA LEU A 213 -8.68 -1.80 -8.58
C LEU A 213 -7.44 -2.27 -9.38
N PRO A 214 -7.24 -3.58 -9.55
CA PRO A 214 -6.07 -4.12 -10.25
C PRO A 214 -6.10 -3.78 -11.75
N GLY A 215 -4.91 -3.56 -12.32
CA GLY A 215 -4.73 -3.36 -13.75
C GLY A 215 -5.60 -2.22 -14.30
N THR A 216 -6.52 -2.54 -15.21
CA THR A 216 -7.42 -1.58 -15.86
C THR A 216 -8.81 -1.51 -15.24
N ALA A 217 -9.08 -2.22 -14.14
CA ALA A 217 -10.42 -2.33 -13.55
C ALA A 217 -11.04 -0.95 -13.26
N GLY A 218 -10.27 -0.04 -12.64
CA GLY A 218 -10.74 1.31 -12.35
C GLY A 218 -11.09 2.12 -13.61
N LEU A 219 -10.37 1.93 -14.71
CA LEU A 219 -10.67 2.59 -15.99
C LEU A 219 -11.95 2.01 -16.60
N SER A 220 -12.11 0.69 -16.63
CA SER A 220 -13.32 0.05 -17.14
C SER A 220 -14.57 0.50 -16.38
N ILE A 221 -14.48 0.61 -15.06
CA ILE A 221 -15.58 1.10 -14.21
C ILE A 221 -15.88 2.57 -14.49
N VAL A 222 -14.86 3.43 -14.58
CA VAL A 222 -15.04 4.85 -14.93
C VAL A 222 -15.68 5.00 -16.30
N ASP A 223 -15.17 4.32 -17.33
CA ASP A 223 -15.71 4.38 -18.70
C ASP A 223 -17.19 3.94 -18.71
N ALA A 224 -17.55 2.89 -17.97
CA ALA A 224 -18.94 2.44 -17.85
C ALA A 224 -19.84 3.41 -17.09
N ILE A 225 -19.34 4.02 -16.01
CA ILE A 225 -20.07 5.04 -15.24
C ILE A 225 -20.32 6.28 -16.09
N GLU A 226 -19.32 6.78 -16.81
CA GLU A 226 -19.44 7.97 -17.65
C GLU A 226 -20.38 7.75 -18.83
N ALA A 227 -20.44 6.53 -19.37
CA ALA A 227 -21.42 6.12 -20.37
C ALA A 227 -22.84 5.88 -19.80
N GLY A 228 -22.99 5.85 -18.48
CA GLY A 228 -24.24 5.48 -17.79
C GLY A 228 -25.31 6.57 -17.80
N TRP A 229 -24.97 7.82 -18.09
CA TRP A 229 -25.91 8.96 -18.13
C TRP A 229 -25.90 9.65 -19.50
N ASP A 230 -27.05 10.22 -19.90
CA ASP A 230 -27.19 10.98 -21.15
C ASP A 230 -26.29 12.23 -21.22
N LEU A 231 -25.85 12.73 -20.07
CA LEU A 231 -24.93 13.85 -19.96
C LEU A 231 -23.64 13.43 -19.23
N PRO A 232 -22.46 13.96 -19.61
CA PRO A 232 -21.18 13.50 -19.07
C PRO A 232 -21.10 13.61 -17.53
N VAL A 233 -20.94 12.50 -16.81
CA VAL A 233 -20.55 12.53 -15.39
C VAL A 233 -19.03 12.64 -15.30
N VAL A 234 -18.51 13.30 -14.27
CA VAL A 234 -17.07 13.28 -13.98
C VAL A 234 -16.82 12.18 -12.96
N ALA A 235 -16.31 11.04 -13.42
CA ALA A 235 -15.90 9.94 -12.56
C ALA A 235 -14.36 9.89 -12.46
N ARG A 236 -13.83 9.57 -11.28
CA ARG A 236 -12.37 9.47 -11.08
C ARG A 236 -12.01 8.40 -10.07
N VAL A 237 -10.99 7.61 -10.39
CA VAL A 237 -10.34 6.73 -9.43
C VAL A 237 -9.51 7.53 -8.43
N VAL A 238 -9.71 7.28 -7.14
CA VAL A 238 -8.94 7.87 -6.04
C VAL A 238 -8.21 6.77 -5.25
N PRO A 239 -6.92 6.96 -4.94
CA PRO A 239 -6.14 5.97 -4.21
C PRO A 239 -6.58 5.86 -2.75
N GLY A 240 -6.33 4.72 -2.09
CA GLY A 240 -6.64 4.55 -0.66
C GLY A 240 -5.95 5.57 0.25
N SER A 241 -4.79 6.10 -0.15
CA SER A 241 -4.12 7.20 0.54
C SER A 241 -4.96 8.47 0.63
N ALA A 242 -5.88 8.71 -0.32
CA ALA A 242 -6.83 9.81 -0.26
C ALA A 242 -7.80 9.66 0.93
N ALA A 243 -8.36 8.46 1.12
CA ALA A 243 -9.23 8.18 2.24
C ALA A 243 -8.48 8.27 3.58
N ALA A 244 -7.22 7.82 3.64
CA ALA A 244 -6.38 7.98 4.83
C ALA A 244 -6.12 9.45 5.17
N ALA A 245 -5.82 10.28 4.17
CA ALA A 245 -5.62 11.72 4.35
C ALA A 245 -6.91 12.45 4.79
N GLY A 246 -8.07 12.09 4.22
CA GLY A 246 -9.35 12.61 4.65
C GLY A 246 -9.74 12.19 6.08
N ALA A 247 -9.41 10.96 6.47
CA ALA A 247 -9.55 10.49 7.85
C ALA A 247 -8.63 11.26 8.81
N LEU A 248 -7.39 11.58 8.40
CA LEU A 248 -6.49 12.42 9.16
C LEU A 248 -7.09 13.82 9.37
N ALA A 249 -7.57 14.45 8.30
CA ALA A 249 -8.22 15.76 8.38
C ALA A 249 -9.38 15.74 9.39
N ARG A 250 -10.21 14.69 9.38
CA ARG A 250 -11.27 14.52 10.38
C ARG A 250 -10.72 14.44 11.81
N GLY A 251 -9.66 13.68 12.03
CA GLY A 251 -9.06 13.53 13.36
C GLY A 251 -8.49 14.84 13.89
N LEU A 252 -7.81 15.60 13.02
CA LEU A 252 -7.28 16.92 13.36
C LEU A 252 -8.40 17.91 13.71
N ASP A 253 -9.51 17.91 12.98
CA ASP A 253 -10.70 18.72 13.31
C ASP A 253 -11.22 18.40 14.72
N VAL A 254 -11.33 17.11 15.06
CA VAL A 254 -11.81 16.67 16.38
C VAL A 254 -10.87 17.12 17.49
N VAL A 255 -9.57 16.95 17.31
CA VAL A 255 -8.57 17.36 18.31
C VAL A 255 -8.52 18.89 18.45
N ALA A 256 -8.64 19.63 17.35
CA ALA A 256 -8.65 21.10 17.37
C ALA A 256 -9.91 21.68 18.05
N GLN A 257 -11.05 21.00 17.94
CA GLN A 257 -12.32 21.40 18.55
C GLN A 257 -12.46 20.92 20.01
N ALA A 258 -11.57 20.06 20.49
CA ALA A 258 -11.59 19.61 21.87
C ALA A 258 -11.30 20.80 22.80
N PRO A 259 -12.15 21.07 23.82
CA PRO A 259 -11.89 22.16 24.76
C PRO A 259 -10.53 21.93 25.43
N ALA A 260 -9.69 22.97 25.47
CA ALA A 260 -8.44 22.94 26.23
C ALA A 260 -8.75 22.46 27.65
N ALA A 261 -8.01 21.45 28.14
CA ALA A 261 -8.18 20.98 29.49
C ALA A 261 -8.14 22.19 30.45
N PRO A 262 -9.12 22.38 31.34
CA PRO A 262 -9.04 23.45 32.33
C PRO A 262 -7.73 23.26 33.10
N GLU A 263 -6.95 24.33 33.25
CA GLU A 263 -5.73 24.34 34.06
C GLU A 263 -5.98 23.59 35.37
N THR A 264 -5.11 22.63 35.64
CA THR A 264 -5.17 21.69 36.75
C THR A 264 -5.56 22.40 38.06
N ILE A 265 -6.83 22.29 38.46
CA ILE A 265 -7.19 22.54 39.85
C ILE A 265 -6.49 21.46 40.66
N ALA A 266 -5.55 21.86 41.51
CA ALA A 266 -4.79 20.97 42.38
C ALA A 266 -5.73 19.99 43.10
N PRO A 267 -5.40 18.69 43.17
CA PRO A 267 -6.28 17.72 43.80
C PRO A 267 -6.42 18.04 45.28
N VAL A 268 -7.63 18.39 45.71
CA VAL A 268 -8.02 18.33 47.12
C VAL A 268 -7.98 16.85 47.50
N VAL A 269 -6.95 16.46 48.26
CA VAL A 269 -6.82 15.12 48.85
C VAL A 269 -7.98 14.90 49.81
N ARG A 270 -9.04 14.25 49.31
CA ARG A 270 -10.13 13.76 50.15
C ARG A 270 -9.78 12.33 50.56
N ARG A 271 -9.19 12.17 51.76
CA ARG A 271 -8.93 10.87 52.38
C ARG A 271 -10.24 10.08 52.48
N SER A 272 -10.38 9.06 51.65
CA SER A 272 -11.43 8.06 51.75
C SER A 272 -11.02 7.00 52.77
N ARG A 273 -11.85 6.83 53.80
CA ARG A 273 -11.74 5.83 54.86
C ARG A 273 -12.16 4.48 54.32
N TRP A 274 -11.22 3.60 53.97
CA TRP A 274 -11.43 2.15 53.97
C TRP A 274 -10.20 1.49 54.60
N ASP A 275 -10.22 1.46 55.93
CA ASP A 275 -9.50 0.49 56.72
C ASP A 275 -10.14 -0.90 56.56
N THR A 276 -9.31 -1.93 56.75
CA THR A 276 -9.65 -3.32 57.11
C THR A 276 -10.07 -4.30 56.02
N VAL A 277 -9.09 -4.94 55.36
CA VAL A 277 -8.90 -6.42 55.22
C VAL A 277 -7.42 -6.58 54.81
N GLY A 278 -6.54 -7.44 55.32
CA GLY A 278 -6.57 -8.53 56.27
C GLY A 278 -5.19 -9.17 56.14
N ARG A 279 -4.35 -8.99 57.16
CA ARG A 279 -2.91 -9.29 57.20
C ARG A 279 -2.67 -10.81 57.34
N TRP A 280 -2.06 -11.45 56.35
CA TRP A 280 -1.29 -12.68 56.53
C TRP A 280 0.06 -12.52 55.82
N GLY A 281 1.15 -12.65 56.57
CA GLY A 281 2.51 -12.85 56.06
C GLY A 281 3.24 -13.75 57.05
N PRO A 282 4.59 -13.88 57.00
CA PRO A 282 5.53 -13.67 55.90
C PRO A 282 6.56 -14.84 55.77
N LEU A 283 7.66 -14.61 55.02
CA LEU A 283 8.97 -15.31 54.99
C LEU A 283 9.07 -16.50 54.02
N VAL A 284 10.11 -16.69 53.21
CA VAL A 284 11.56 -16.70 53.52
C VAL A 284 12.40 -16.34 52.27
N ALA A 285 13.56 -15.71 52.51
CA ALA A 285 14.60 -15.32 51.55
C ALA A 285 15.75 -16.35 51.45
N ALA A 286 16.72 -16.07 50.57
CA ALA A 286 17.93 -16.82 50.20
C ALA A 286 17.66 -17.94 49.18
N GLY A 287 18.33 -18.04 48.03
CA GLY A 287 19.68 -17.65 47.65
C GLY A 287 20.29 -18.88 46.96
N VAL A 288 21.00 -18.72 45.84
CA VAL A 288 22.12 -19.56 45.41
C VAL A 288 22.60 -19.08 44.03
N LEU A 289 23.90 -18.86 44.00
CA LEU A 289 24.76 -18.43 42.92
C LEU A 289 25.43 -19.72 42.42
N VAL A 290 25.34 -20.05 41.13
CA VAL A 290 26.16 -21.12 40.51
C VAL A 290 26.75 -20.62 39.21
N VAL A 291 28.08 -20.50 39.25
CA VAL A 291 29.01 -20.39 38.13
C VAL A 291 29.53 -21.79 37.82
N ALA A 292 29.49 -22.20 36.54
CA ALA A 292 30.34 -23.21 35.89
C ALA A 292 30.07 -23.09 34.37
N ALA A 293 30.95 -22.60 33.49
CA ALA A 293 32.33 -22.95 33.12
C ALA A 293 32.46 -24.24 32.25
N ILE A 294 32.91 -24.03 31.00
CA ILE A 294 33.74 -24.91 30.14
C ILE A 294 32.96 -26.02 29.36
N THR A 295 32.93 -26.01 28.02
CA THR A 295 34.02 -26.52 27.17
C THR A 295 34.22 -25.76 25.84
N ALA A 296 35.48 -25.39 25.62
CA ALA A 296 36.04 -25.00 24.33
C ALA A 296 36.42 -26.25 23.52
N VAL A 297 36.21 -26.21 22.20
CA VAL A 297 36.93 -27.07 21.24
C VAL A 297 37.90 -26.16 20.48
N ILE A 298 39.17 -26.32 20.80
CA ILE A 298 40.30 -25.86 20.01
C ILE A 298 40.63 -26.98 19.03
N VAL A 299 40.67 -26.69 17.73
CA VAL A 299 41.57 -27.39 16.80
C VAL A 299 42.49 -26.34 16.18
N VAL A 300 43.75 -26.74 16.15
CA VAL A 300 44.98 -25.98 16.08
C VAL A 300 45.30 -25.46 14.68
N ALA A 301 46.01 -24.34 14.67
CA ALA A 301 46.60 -23.64 13.54
C ALA A 301 47.52 -24.50 12.64
N GLY A 302 47.57 -24.12 11.37
CA GLY A 302 48.74 -24.29 10.49
C GLY A 302 49.22 -22.90 10.08
N ASP A 303 50.48 -22.61 10.37
CA ASP A 303 51.14 -21.30 10.29
C ASP A 303 52.11 -21.25 9.09
N GLY A 304 52.30 -20.05 8.51
CA GLY A 304 53.39 -19.66 7.58
C GLY A 304 53.15 -19.98 6.09
N ASP A 305 53.17 -19.04 5.13
CA ASP A 305 54.24 -18.08 4.84
C ASP A 305 53.72 -16.97 3.88
N PRO A 306 54.02 -15.67 4.08
CA PRO A 306 53.66 -14.61 3.16
C PRO A 306 54.88 -14.14 2.37
N ARG A 307 54.98 -14.52 1.08
CA ARG A 307 55.62 -13.75 -0.01
C ARG A 307 55.65 -14.57 -1.30
N GLY A 308 54.75 -14.22 -2.21
CA GLY A 308 54.78 -14.68 -3.59
C GLY A 308 53.96 -13.74 -4.45
N SER A 309 54.65 -12.74 -4.99
CA SER A 309 54.38 -12.09 -6.29
C SER A 309 52.94 -11.69 -6.60
N ALA A 310 52.65 -10.39 -6.45
CA ALA A 310 51.50 -9.75 -7.07
C ALA A 310 51.64 -9.79 -8.60
N GLU A 311 50.89 -10.68 -9.24
CA GLU A 311 50.37 -10.48 -10.59
C GLU A 311 48.96 -9.88 -10.47
N PRO A 312 48.58 -8.90 -11.31
CA PRO A 312 47.27 -8.27 -11.20
C PRO A 312 46.19 -9.25 -11.67
N GLU A 313 45.58 -9.96 -10.73
CA GLU A 313 44.29 -10.60 -10.96
C GLU A 313 43.28 -9.48 -11.25
N THR A 314 42.95 -9.37 -12.54
CA THR A 314 41.79 -8.63 -13.00
C THR A 314 40.57 -9.37 -12.44
N GLU A 315 40.16 -9.03 -11.22
CA GLU A 315 38.83 -9.38 -10.69
C GLU A 315 37.79 -8.68 -11.56
N LEU A 316 37.39 -9.36 -12.63
CA LEU A 316 36.18 -9.08 -13.36
C LEU A 316 35.02 -9.34 -12.40
N GLN A 317 34.65 -8.36 -11.58
CA GLN A 317 33.41 -8.41 -10.80
C GLN A 317 32.27 -8.67 -11.78
N ALA A 318 31.66 -9.86 -11.71
CA ALA A 318 30.45 -10.16 -12.45
C ALA A 318 29.40 -9.13 -12.04
N GLN A 319 29.09 -8.19 -12.95
CA GLN A 319 28.06 -7.19 -12.70
C GLN A 319 26.75 -7.93 -12.40
N SER A 320 26.17 -7.65 -11.22
CA SER A 320 24.93 -8.27 -10.79
C SER A 320 23.79 -7.91 -11.75
N SER A 321 22.87 -8.85 -11.99
CA SER A 321 21.64 -8.61 -12.74
C SER A 321 20.43 -8.72 -11.83
N ALA A 322 19.39 -7.96 -12.17
CA ALA A 322 18.09 -7.99 -11.52
C ALA A 322 17.01 -8.43 -12.52
N ARG A 323 15.86 -8.92 -12.03
CA ARG A 323 14.85 -9.55 -12.88
C ARG A 323 13.43 -9.04 -12.60
N ALA A 324 12.73 -8.67 -13.66
CA ALA A 324 11.31 -8.37 -13.72
C ALA A 324 10.63 -9.39 -14.65
N GLY A 325 10.11 -10.48 -14.08
CA GLY A 325 9.47 -11.58 -14.80
C GLY A 325 10.47 -12.28 -15.71
N ARG A 326 10.23 -12.26 -17.02
CA ARG A 326 11.16 -12.78 -18.04
C ARG A 326 12.26 -11.77 -18.43
N VAL A 327 12.20 -10.54 -17.94
CA VAL A 327 13.14 -9.48 -18.29
C VAL A 327 14.28 -9.43 -17.27
N SER A 328 15.52 -9.49 -17.73
CA SER A 328 16.71 -9.25 -16.91
C SER A 328 17.39 -7.94 -17.29
N VAL A 329 17.89 -7.20 -16.31
CA VAL A 329 18.61 -5.94 -16.49
C VAL A 329 19.90 -5.97 -15.67
N THR A 330 20.99 -5.38 -16.20
CA THR A 330 22.24 -5.25 -15.44
C THR A 330 22.10 -4.12 -14.41
N VAL A 331 22.46 -4.38 -13.16
CA VAL A 331 22.49 -3.36 -12.11
C VAL A 331 23.70 -2.44 -12.36
N PRO A 332 23.50 -1.11 -12.53
CA PRO A 332 24.61 -0.19 -12.74
C PRO A 332 25.60 -0.18 -11.55
N LEU A 333 26.87 0.15 -11.81
CA LEU A 333 27.88 0.22 -10.76
C LEU A 333 27.51 1.28 -9.71
N GLY A 334 27.61 0.94 -8.43
CA GLY A 334 27.20 1.81 -7.32
C GLY A 334 25.69 1.91 -7.12
N TRP A 335 24.93 1.03 -7.76
CA TRP A 335 23.49 0.84 -7.54
C TRP A 335 23.23 -0.52 -6.91
N ARG A 336 22.08 -0.64 -6.26
CA ARG A 336 21.57 -1.90 -5.75
C ARG A 336 20.11 -2.06 -6.12
N GLU A 337 19.68 -3.30 -6.26
CA GLU A 337 18.26 -3.63 -6.28
C GLU A 337 17.65 -3.31 -4.92
N ARG A 338 16.59 -2.51 -4.92
CA ARG A 338 15.67 -2.44 -3.79
C ARG A 338 14.74 -3.65 -3.93
N VAL A 339 14.98 -4.63 -3.07
CA VAL A 339 14.22 -5.88 -3.05
C VAL A 339 12.77 -5.58 -2.71
N ASP A 340 11.92 -5.55 -3.72
CA ASP A 340 10.47 -5.49 -3.64
C ASP A 340 9.95 -6.92 -3.92
N ARG A 341 9.50 -7.62 -2.88
CA ARG A 341 9.13 -9.04 -2.96
C ARG A 341 7.69 -9.27 -3.42
N GLY A 342 6.93 -8.21 -3.71
CA GLY A 342 5.50 -8.27 -4.03
C GLY A 342 5.15 -8.21 -5.52
N ASP A 343 6.06 -7.72 -6.36
CA ASP A 343 5.82 -7.55 -7.80
C ASP A 343 6.96 -8.16 -8.61
N ALA A 344 6.86 -9.46 -8.89
CA ALA A 344 7.87 -10.16 -9.68
C ALA A 344 8.01 -9.58 -11.10
N ALA A 345 7.03 -8.82 -11.59
CA ALA A 345 7.05 -8.17 -12.89
C ALA A 345 7.70 -6.77 -12.86
N ARG A 346 8.26 -6.37 -11.72
CA ARG A 346 8.83 -5.06 -11.50
C ARG A 346 10.13 -5.15 -10.71
N VAL A 347 11.09 -4.31 -11.04
CA VAL A 347 12.28 -4.12 -10.24
C VAL A 347 12.60 -2.64 -10.09
N GLU A 348 13.00 -2.25 -8.88
CA GLU A 348 13.46 -0.90 -8.56
C GLU A 348 14.94 -0.95 -8.21
N LEU A 349 15.77 -0.24 -8.96
CA LEU A 349 17.18 -0.04 -8.66
C LEU A 349 17.36 1.35 -8.05
N VAL A 350 18.19 1.44 -7.02
CA VAL A 350 18.49 2.69 -6.33
C VAL A 350 20.00 2.88 -6.12
N PRO A 351 20.51 4.13 -6.13
CA PRO A 351 21.90 4.40 -5.83
C PRO A 351 22.25 3.90 -4.43
N GLU A 352 23.44 3.31 -4.27
CA GLU A 352 23.92 2.92 -2.96
C GLU A 352 24.24 4.13 -2.07
N LYS A 353 24.68 5.23 -2.71
CA LYS A 353 25.04 6.53 -2.14
C LYS A 353 24.67 7.64 -3.12
N GLY A 354 24.36 8.84 -2.61
CA GLY A 354 24.14 10.02 -3.44
C GLY A 354 22.68 10.48 -3.48
N ALA A 355 22.27 11.03 -4.63
CA ALA A 355 20.96 11.64 -4.85
C ALA A 355 19.80 10.67 -4.62
N VAL A 356 18.62 11.20 -4.27
CA VAL A 356 17.37 10.45 -4.32
C VAL A 356 17.01 10.25 -5.79
N ALA A 357 17.37 9.09 -6.32
CA ALA A 357 17.09 8.67 -7.70
C ALA A 357 16.67 7.21 -7.72
N ARG A 358 15.99 6.80 -8.79
CA ARG A 358 15.65 5.38 -9.02
C ARG A 358 15.54 5.05 -10.50
N ILE A 359 15.80 3.79 -10.83
CA ILE A 359 15.51 3.20 -12.14
C ILE A 359 14.46 2.12 -11.90
N LEU A 360 13.32 2.24 -12.57
CA LEU A 360 12.25 1.27 -12.51
C LEU A 360 12.20 0.48 -13.82
N VAL A 361 12.18 -0.85 -13.75
CA VAL A 361 11.93 -1.71 -14.90
C VAL A 361 10.66 -2.49 -14.63
N VAL A 362 9.68 -2.36 -15.51
CA VAL A 362 8.38 -3.05 -15.43
C VAL A 362 8.18 -3.87 -16.69
N ALA A 363 7.81 -5.13 -16.54
CA ALA A 363 7.54 -6.07 -17.61
C ALA A 363 6.08 -6.53 -17.56
N GLN A 364 5.26 -6.08 -18.50
CA GLN A 364 3.84 -6.41 -18.56
C GLN A 364 3.55 -7.37 -19.72
N GLU A 365 2.88 -8.50 -19.45
CA GLU A 365 2.39 -9.37 -20.52
C GLU A 365 1.29 -8.69 -21.31
N LEU A 366 1.42 -8.73 -22.63
CA LEU A 366 0.45 -8.20 -23.56
C LEU A 366 -0.56 -9.27 -23.97
N THR A 367 -1.78 -8.83 -24.27
CA THR A 367 -2.78 -9.69 -24.91
C THR A 367 -2.24 -10.23 -26.24
N PRO A 368 -2.54 -11.49 -26.61
CA PRO A 368 -2.08 -12.06 -27.86
C PRO A 368 -2.46 -11.18 -29.06
N GLY A 369 -1.46 -10.78 -29.85
CA GLY A 369 -1.63 -9.91 -31.02
C GLY A 369 -1.55 -8.41 -30.75
N ALA A 370 -1.45 -7.96 -29.49
CA ALA A 370 -1.13 -6.57 -29.19
C ALA A 370 0.34 -6.27 -29.52
N ASP A 371 0.55 -5.12 -30.16
CA ASP A 371 1.84 -4.65 -30.63
C ASP A 371 2.20 -3.28 -30.01
N LEU A 372 3.31 -2.69 -30.44
CA LEU A 372 3.74 -1.38 -29.98
C LEU A 372 2.69 -0.28 -30.27
N GLU A 373 1.86 -0.43 -31.30
CA GLU A 373 0.83 0.56 -31.61
C GLU A 373 -0.32 0.51 -30.61
N ALA A 374 -0.74 -0.69 -30.21
CA ALA A 374 -1.73 -0.87 -29.15
C ALA A 374 -1.23 -0.25 -27.81
N VAL A 375 0.05 -0.43 -27.49
CA VAL A 375 0.68 0.21 -26.33
C VAL A 375 0.72 1.74 -26.50
N ALA A 376 1.09 2.24 -27.68
CA ALA A 376 1.11 3.68 -27.96
C ALA A 376 -0.28 4.31 -27.83
N HIS A 377 -1.32 3.65 -28.30
CA HIS A 377 -2.70 4.11 -28.16
C HIS A 377 -3.10 4.23 -26.68
N THR A 378 -2.77 3.22 -25.88
CA THR A 378 -3.03 3.20 -24.43
C THR A 378 -2.29 4.33 -23.71
N LEU A 379 -1.00 4.54 -24.01
CA LEU A 379 -0.19 5.59 -23.39
C LEU A 379 -0.63 7.00 -23.82
N ARG A 380 -1.07 7.19 -25.07
CA ARG A 380 -1.62 8.49 -25.53
C ARG A 380 -2.90 8.85 -24.78
N ARG A 381 -3.83 7.90 -24.63
CA ARG A 381 -5.03 8.12 -23.80
C ARG A 381 -4.67 8.51 -22.37
N ARG A 382 -3.66 7.86 -21.78
CA ARG A 382 -3.18 8.22 -20.43
C ARG A 382 -2.58 9.63 -20.38
N ALA A 383 -1.83 10.02 -21.40
CA ALA A 383 -1.25 11.37 -21.51
C ALA A 383 -2.34 12.45 -21.62
N GLU A 384 -3.38 12.20 -22.40
CA GLU A 384 -4.52 13.12 -22.58
C GLU A 384 -5.29 13.34 -21.27
N MET A 385 -5.36 12.32 -20.41
CA MET A 385 -6.06 12.41 -19.12
C MET A 385 -5.23 13.05 -18.00
N ARG A 386 -3.91 13.22 -18.19
CA ARG A 386 -2.97 13.72 -17.17
C ARG A 386 -1.98 14.74 -17.73
N GLN A 387 -2.48 15.70 -18.51
CA GLN A 387 -1.65 16.66 -19.25
C GLN A 387 -0.73 17.50 -18.34
N GLU A 388 -1.10 17.67 -17.07
CA GLU A 388 -0.33 18.39 -16.05
C GLU A 388 0.91 17.63 -15.57
N THR A 389 0.93 16.31 -15.71
CA THR A 389 1.99 15.43 -15.22
C THR A 389 2.72 14.71 -16.37
N PHE A 390 2.21 14.75 -17.59
CA PHE A 390 2.67 13.89 -18.68
C PHE A 390 3.06 14.70 -19.91
N THR A 391 4.25 14.48 -20.47
CA THR A 391 4.63 15.11 -21.75
C THR A 391 4.08 14.34 -22.94
N ALA A 392 4.05 14.96 -24.12
CA ALA A 392 3.65 14.27 -25.35
C ALA A 392 4.45 12.96 -25.55
N LEU A 393 3.75 11.90 -25.97
CA LEU A 393 4.34 10.58 -26.26
C LEU A 393 5.02 10.62 -27.63
N GLU A 394 6.33 10.38 -27.66
CA GLU A 394 7.13 10.38 -28.87
C GLU A 394 7.41 8.95 -29.33
N ARG A 395 7.33 8.69 -30.64
CA ARG A 395 7.88 7.46 -31.22
C ARG A 395 9.36 7.65 -31.47
N GLY A 396 10.15 6.66 -31.09
CA GLY A 396 11.59 6.69 -31.28
C GLY A 396 12.18 5.29 -31.28
N THR A 397 13.44 5.24 -30.89
CA THR A 397 14.21 4.00 -30.82
C THR A 397 14.71 3.82 -29.40
N VAL A 398 14.44 2.65 -28.80
CA VAL A 398 14.91 2.25 -27.47
C VAL A 398 15.95 1.14 -27.64
N ASP A 399 17.22 1.53 -27.59
CA ASP A 399 18.37 0.65 -27.84
C ASP A 399 18.23 -0.17 -29.14
N GLY A 400 18.12 0.53 -30.28
CA GLY A 400 17.95 -0.09 -31.59
C GLY A 400 16.56 -0.67 -31.89
N ARG A 401 15.68 -0.80 -30.89
CA ARG A 401 14.31 -1.32 -31.06
C ARG A 401 13.30 -0.20 -31.29
N PRO A 402 12.26 -0.38 -32.12
CA PRO A 402 11.13 0.54 -32.14
C PRO A 402 10.53 0.70 -30.74
N GLY A 403 10.31 1.93 -30.30
CA GLY A 403 9.83 2.20 -28.95
C GLY A 403 9.14 3.55 -28.80
N LEU A 404 8.74 3.82 -27.56
CA LEU A 404 8.04 5.02 -27.15
C LEU A 404 8.83 5.71 -26.03
N LEU A 405 8.92 7.03 -26.11
CA LEU A 405 9.63 7.88 -25.18
C LEU A 405 8.67 8.94 -24.63
N TYR A 406 8.66 9.14 -23.32
CA TYR A 406 7.90 10.23 -22.69
C TYR A 406 8.48 10.58 -21.32
N ARG A 407 8.02 11.69 -20.76
CA ARG A 407 8.37 12.16 -19.42
C ARG A 407 7.10 12.27 -18.58
N GLU A 408 7.23 11.93 -17.30
CA GLU A 408 6.18 12.07 -16.29
C GLU A 408 6.74 12.84 -15.09
N SER A 409 5.98 13.76 -14.50
CA SER A 409 6.34 14.53 -13.30
C SER A 409 5.36 14.22 -12.15
N PRO A 410 5.55 13.09 -11.42
CA PRO A 410 4.62 12.64 -10.38
C PRO A 410 4.40 13.68 -9.28
N ASP A 411 5.41 14.50 -9.03
CA ASP A 411 5.41 15.65 -8.13
C ASP A 411 6.28 16.78 -8.74
N PRO A 412 6.21 18.02 -8.23
CA PRO A 412 6.95 19.15 -8.80
C PRO A 412 8.48 19.03 -8.74
N ASP A 413 9.02 18.18 -7.85
CA ASP A 413 10.44 18.09 -7.54
C ASP A 413 11.13 16.90 -8.22
N THR A 414 10.36 16.03 -8.89
CA THR A 414 10.87 14.86 -9.59
C THR A 414 10.31 14.70 -11.00
N GLU A 415 11.13 14.11 -11.86
CA GLU A 415 10.75 13.72 -13.20
C GLU A 415 11.19 12.30 -13.47
N VAL A 416 10.33 11.54 -14.14
CA VAL A 416 10.59 10.21 -14.68
C VAL A 416 10.73 10.32 -16.19
N ARG A 417 11.84 9.80 -16.74
CA ARG A 417 12.00 9.61 -18.19
C ARG A 417 11.79 8.15 -18.53
N TRP A 418 10.81 7.90 -19.38
CA TRP A 418 10.37 6.56 -19.74
C TRP A 418 10.86 6.15 -21.12
N SER A 419 11.40 4.93 -21.19
CA SER A 419 11.70 4.21 -22.42
C SER A 419 10.88 2.93 -22.46
N VAL A 420 10.01 2.80 -23.47
CA VAL A 420 9.09 1.68 -23.61
C VAL A 420 9.29 0.97 -24.94
N PHE A 421 9.35 -0.35 -24.93
CA PHE A 421 9.38 -1.16 -26.15
C PHE A 421 8.55 -2.43 -25.97
N VAL A 422 8.22 -3.08 -27.10
CA VAL A 422 7.46 -4.33 -27.12
C VAL A 422 8.26 -5.41 -27.82
N GLU A 423 8.44 -6.55 -27.16
CA GLU A 423 9.20 -7.70 -27.67
C GLU A 423 8.71 -8.98 -26.98
N ASP A 424 8.63 -10.11 -27.70
CA ASP A 424 8.17 -11.41 -27.19
C ASP A 424 6.84 -11.41 -26.42
N GLY A 425 5.93 -10.53 -26.83
CA GLY A 425 4.61 -10.32 -26.21
C GLY A 425 4.66 -9.64 -24.83
N LEU A 426 5.75 -8.93 -24.51
CA LEU A 426 5.89 -8.11 -23.32
C LEU A 426 5.98 -6.64 -23.71
N GLN A 427 5.30 -5.78 -22.95
CA GLN A 427 5.65 -4.37 -22.84
C GLN A 427 6.72 -4.23 -21.75
N VAL A 428 7.89 -3.75 -22.13
CA VAL A 428 8.98 -3.44 -21.19
C VAL A 428 9.07 -1.93 -21.05
N SER A 429 8.94 -1.44 -19.82
CA SER A 429 8.96 -0.01 -19.49
C SER A 429 10.10 0.27 -18.51
N VAL A 430 11.09 1.05 -18.95
CA VAL A 430 12.22 1.50 -18.12
C VAL A 430 12.03 2.98 -17.78
N GLY A 431 11.79 3.29 -16.51
CA GLY A 431 11.54 4.64 -16.00
C GLY A 431 12.66 5.12 -15.09
N CYS A 432 13.35 6.19 -15.47
CA CYS A 432 14.45 6.75 -14.70
C CYS A 432 14.00 8.04 -14.01
N GLN A 433 13.93 8.02 -12.67
CA GLN A 433 13.40 9.12 -11.87
C GLN A 433 14.48 9.83 -11.06
N ILE A 434 14.53 11.15 -11.18
CA ILE A 434 15.39 12.06 -10.40
C ILE A 434 14.83 13.49 -10.47
N SER A 435 15.33 14.40 -9.64
CA SER A 435 15.06 15.83 -9.81
C SER A 435 15.56 16.34 -11.18
N PRO A 436 14.77 17.16 -11.92
CA PRO A 436 15.07 17.53 -13.31
C PRO A 436 16.43 18.21 -13.50
N ASP A 437 16.87 19.02 -12.53
CA ASP A 437 18.14 19.75 -12.51
C ASP A 437 19.36 18.82 -12.37
N ARG A 438 19.15 17.59 -11.89
CA ARG A 438 20.18 16.59 -11.64
C ARG A 438 20.20 15.45 -12.65
N TRP A 439 19.48 15.57 -13.77
CA TRP A 439 19.39 14.50 -14.77
C TRP A 439 20.73 13.90 -15.20
N LEU A 440 21.78 14.73 -15.32
CA LEU A 440 23.11 14.28 -15.72
C LEU A 440 23.73 13.26 -14.74
N ASP A 441 23.30 13.24 -13.49
CA ASP A 441 23.75 12.25 -12.49
C ASP A 441 23.11 10.86 -12.72
N LEU A 442 21.98 10.79 -13.44
CA LEU A 442 21.22 9.56 -13.72
C LEU A 442 21.29 9.09 -15.18
N ALA A 443 21.72 9.95 -16.11
CA ALA A 443 21.70 9.66 -17.54
C ALA A 443 22.45 8.37 -17.90
N ASP A 444 23.72 8.23 -17.50
CA ASP A 444 24.55 7.07 -17.86
C ASP A 444 24.04 5.75 -17.23
N PRO A 445 23.70 5.69 -15.92
CA PRO A 445 23.07 4.50 -15.34
C PRO A 445 21.75 4.12 -16.01
N CYS A 446 20.95 5.11 -16.38
CA CYS A 446 19.68 4.89 -17.08
C CYS A 446 19.89 4.27 -18.46
N GLU A 447 20.81 4.82 -19.26
CA GLU A 447 21.16 4.28 -20.58
C GLU A 447 21.76 2.87 -20.48
N GLN A 448 22.54 2.59 -19.43
CA GLN A 448 23.04 1.23 -19.16
C GLN A 448 21.89 0.26 -18.88
N ALA A 449 20.91 0.65 -18.06
CA ALA A 449 19.75 -0.19 -17.75
C ALA A 449 18.94 -0.50 -19.01
N VAL A 450 18.64 0.52 -19.83
CA VAL A 450 17.92 0.34 -21.11
C VAL A 450 18.66 -0.62 -22.05
N ARG A 451 19.97 -0.43 -22.24
CA ARG A 451 20.79 -1.26 -23.14
C ARG A 451 21.00 -2.70 -22.66
N SER A 452 21.01 -2.92 -21.35
CA SER A 452 21.25 -4.25 -20.77
C SER A 452 19.97 -5.08 -20.60
N THR A 453 18.82 -4.55 -21.04
CA THR A 453 17.54 -5.23 -20.89
C THR A 453 17.42 -6.38 -21.89
N VAL A 454 17.34 -7.61 -21.37
CA VAL A 454 17.24 -8.86 -22.14
C VAL A 454 15.98 -9.62 -21.73
N ILE A 455 15.26 -10.19 -22.70
CA ILE A 455 14.07 -11.00 -22.46
C ILE A 455 14.40 -12.49 -22.60
N ALA A 456 14.04 -13.28 -21.59
CA ALA A 456 14.12 -14.74 -21.67
C ALA A 456 13.01 -15.31 -22.58
N GLY A 457 13.37 -16.30 -23.40
CA GLY A 457 12.43 -17.02 -24.26
C GLY A 457 11.28 -17.64 -23.47
N ARG A 458 10.14 -17.86 -24.16
CA ARG A 458 8.96 -18.50 -23.57
C ARG A 458 9.15 -19.98 -23.28
#